data_AF-A0A432LA83-F1
#
_entry.id   AF-A0A432LA83-F1
#
_cell.length_a   1.000
_cell.length_b   1.000
_cell.length_c   1.000
_cell.angle_alpha   90.00
_cell.angle_beta   90.00
_cell.angle_gamma   90.00
#
_symmetry.space_group_name_H-M   'P 1'
#
loop_
_entity.id
_entity.type
_entity.pdbx_description
1 polymer ?
#
loop_
_entity_poly.entity_id
_entity_poly.type
_entity_poly.pdbx_seq_one_letter_code
_entity_poly.pdbx_strand_id
1 'polypeptide(L)'
;MARKLDEILEDLTPDQVKAAHLLFENDIMEPKNRRSYDAIATELGVDVRTLYNWRQLDAMLEYKVVMTDMYTKEHRARIMRAVVREAELGNASMAKLFMQNQSMLVDRSEIEVKSEKVDESEVMAKLQSIKSRY
;
A
#
# COMPACT_ATOMS: atom_id res chain seq x y z
N MET A 1 -8.76 -8.08 -4.35
CA MET A 1 -9.23 -8.12 -2.95
C MET A 1 -8.18 -8.90 -2.18
N ALA A 2 -7.67 -8.42 -1.04
CA ALA A 2 -6.70 -9.20 -0.27
C ALA A 2 -7.34 -10.53 0.16
N ARG A 3 -6.62 -11.64 -0.01
CA ARG A 3 -7.05 -12.97 0.44
C ARG A 3 -7.29 -12.96 1.95
N LYS A 4 -8.19 -13.82 2.42
CA LYS A 4 -8.42 -13.96 3.87
C LYS A 4 -7.25 -14.69 4.51
N LEU A 5 -7.03 -14.46 5.80
CA LEU A 5 -5.95 -15.10 6.55
C LEU A 5 -6.03 -16.63 6.46
N ASP A 6 -7.22 -17.19 6.63
CA ASP A 6 -7.42 -18.65 6.59
C ASP A 6 -6.98 -19.25 5.24
N GLU A 7 -7.31 -18.59 4.13
CA GLU A 7 -6.91 -19.02 2.78
C GLU A 7 -5.39 -18.97 2.58
N ILE A 8 -4.71 -18.01 3.20
CA ILE A 8 -3.24 -17.88 3.13
C ILE A 8 -2.58 -18.97 3.98
N LEU A 9 -3.16 -19.29 5.13
CA LEU A 9 -2.64 -20.32 6.04
C LEU A 9 -2.70 -21.72 5.42
N GLU A 10 -3.66 -22.00 4.52
CA GLU A 10 -3.74 -23.25 3.77
C GLU A 10 -2.52 -23.50 2.86
N ASP A 11 -1.87 -22.42 2.39
CA ASP A 11 -0.68 -22.51 1.52
C ASP A 11 0.63 -22.65 2.29
N LEU A 12 0.59 -22.56 3.62
CA LEU A 12 1.78 -22.55 4.48
C LEU A 12 1.84 -23.79 5.37
N THR A 13 3.04 -24.35 5.52
CA THR A 13 3.27 -25.37 6.55
C THR A 13 3.24 -24.74 7.95
N PRO A 14 3.01 -25.52 9.02
CA PRO A 14 3.02 -24.99 10.39
C PRO A 14 4.31 -24.23 10.75
N ASP A 15 5.47 -24.71 10.28
CA ASP A 15 6.75 -24.04 10.50
C ASP A 15 6.86 -22.73 9.72
N GLN A 16 6.30 -22.69 8.51
CA GLN A 16 6.23 -21.46 7.71
C GLN A 16 5.28 -20.44 8.33
N VAL A 17 4.14 -20.86 8.89
CA VAL A 17 3.24 -19.97 9.64
C VAL A 17 3.97 -19.36 10.85
N LYS A 18 4.66 -20.19 11.63
CA LYS A 18 5.48 -19.71 12.75
C LYS A 18 6.56 -18.74 12.27
N ALA A 19 7.24 -19.04 11.17
CA ALA A 19 8.23 -18.16 10.58
C ALA A 19 7.62 -16.83 10.10
N ALA A 20 6.45 -16.87 9.45
CA ALA A 20 5.73 -15.68 8.99
C ALA A 20 5.40 -14.76 10.16
N HIS A 21 4.94 -15.33 11.27
CA HIS A 21 4.63 -14.61 12.49
C HIS A 21 5.89 -13.97 13.11
N LEU A 22 6.97 -14.73 13.30
CA LEU A 22 8.23 -14.19 13.85
C LEU A 22 8.83 -13.08 12.97
N LEU A 23 8.73 -13.24 11.65
CA LEU A 23 9.18 -12.24 10.69
C LEU A 23 8.31 -10.98 10.72
N PHE A 24 7.01 -11.11 10.96
CA PHE A 24 6.10 -9.98 11.14
C PHE A 24 6.40 -9.24 12.45
N GLU A 25 6.53 -9.96 13.58
CA GLU A 25 6.92 -9.38 14.86
C GLU A 25 8.23 -8.61 14.74
N ASN A 26 9.22 -9.18 14.04
CA ASN A 26 10.51 -8.53 13.84
C ASN A 26 10.40 -7.22 13.04
N ASP A 27 9.47 -7.14 12.07
CA ASP A 27 9.30 -5.95 11.24
C ASP A 27 8.70 -4.78 12.03
N ILE A 28 7.76 -5.04 12.94
CA ILE A 28 7.09 -4.02 13.75
C ILE A 28 7.96 -3.52 14.93
N MET A 29 9.04 -4.22 15.26
CA MET A 29 10.00 -3.78 16.28
C MET A 29 10.83 -2.58 15.81
N GLU A 30 11.23 -1.75 16.78
CA GLU A 30 12.20 -0.68 16.56
C GLU A 30 13.49 -1.24 15.94
N PRO A 31 14.12 -0.56 14.96
CA PRO A 31 15.28 -1.10 14.23
C PRO A 31 16.40 -1.65 15.11
N LYS A 32 16.68 -1.01 16.25
CA LYS A 32 17.72 -1.44 17.21
C LYS A 32 17.39 -2.74 17.95
N ASN A 33 16.12 -3.13 18.02
CA ASN A 33 15.63 -4.31 18.73
C ASN A 33 15.33 -5.47 17.77
N ARG A 34 15.51 -5.28 16.46
CA ARG A 34 15.25 -6.31 15.46
C ARG A 34 16.26 -7.45 15.59
N ARG A 35 15.76 -8.68 15.61
CA ARG A 35 16.53 -9.91 15.50
C ARG A 35 17.11 -10.05 14.09
N SER A 36 18.30 -10.65 13.99
CA SER A 36 18.86 -11.06 12.70
C SER A 36 18.09 -12.26 12.13
N TYR A 37 18.15 -12.45 10.80
CA TYR A 37 17.55 -13.64 10.19
C TYR A 37 18.20 -14.94 10.66
N ASP A 38 19.48 -14.89 11.03
CA ASP A 38 20.21 -16.01 11.63
C ASP A 38 19.63 -16.41 12.99
N ALA A 39 19.35 -15.42 13.84
CA ALA A 39 18.71 -15.65 15.14
C ALA A 39 17.28 -16.23 14.98
N ILE A 40 16.50 -15.71 14.03
CA ILE A 40 15.15 -16.21 13.74
C ILE A 40 15.20 -17.64 13.19
N ALA A 41 16.13 -17.94 12.27
CA ALA A 41 16.31 -19.27 11.73
C ALA A 41 16.74 -20.28 12.82
N THR A 42 17.62 -19.86 13.73
CA THR A 42 18.04 -20.64 14.90
C THR A 42 16.85 -20.95 15.82
N GLU A 43 16.00 -19.97 16.11
CA GLU A 43 14.78 -20.14 16.92
C GLU A 43 13.74 -21.08 16.27
N LEU A 44 13.70 -21.08 14.94
CA LEU A 44 12.85 -21.97 14.14
C LEU A 44 13.45 -23.38 13.98
N GLY A 45 14.74 -23.57 14.29
CA GLY A 45 15.44 -24.84 14.06
C GLY A 45 15.68 -25.15 12.58
N VAL A 46 15.78 -24.12 11.73
CA VAL A 46 15.99 -24.27 10.28
C VAL A 46 17.27 -23.59 9.83
N ASP A 47 17.80 -24.02 8.68
CA ASP A 47 18.92 -23.33 8.05
C ASP A 47 18.51 -21.92 7.57
N VAL A 48 19.45 -20.96 7.63
CA VAL A 48 19.21 -19.57 7.19
C VAL A 48 18.78 -19.51 5.72
N ARG A 49 19.29 -20.39 4.87
CA ARG A 49 18.89 -20.48 3.46
C ARG A 49 17.46 -20.99 3.30
N THR A 50 16.99 -21.85 4.21
CA THR A 50 15.59 -22.28 4.25
C THR A 50 14.68 -21.11 4.56
N LEU A 51 14.98 -20.33 5.60
CA LEU A 51 14.23 -19.11 5.94
C LEU A 51 14.26 -18.09 4.78
N TYR A 52 15.40 -17.94 4.10
CA TYR A 52 15.51 -17.09 2.92
C TYR A 52 14.56 -17.52 1.81
N ASN A 53 14.52 -18.81 1.48
CA ASN A 53 13.62 -19.34 0.44
C ASN A 53 12.15 -19.15 0.82
N TRP A 54 11.79 -19.37 2.08
CA TRP A 54 10.42 -19.14 2.54
C TRP A 54 10.00 -17.69 2.41
N ARG A 55 10.87 -16.73 2.71
CA ARG A 55 10.59 -15.30 2.57
C ARG A 55 10.28 -14.86 1.13
N GLN A 56 10.55 -15.70 0.14
CA GLN A 56 10.24 -15.43 -1.26
C GLN A 56 8.88 -15.99 -1.70
N LEU A 57 8.19 -16.75 -0.84
CA LEU A 57 6.86 -17.29 -1.14
C LEU A 57 5.82 -16.17 -1.08
N ASP A 58 4.91 -16.15 -2.06
CA ASP A 58 3.83 -15.16 -2.11
C ASP A 58 2.95 -15.22 -0.85
N ALA A 59 2.61 -16.43 -0.38
CA ALA A 59 1.82 -16.62 0.85
C ALA A 59 2.48 -16.00 2.10
N MET A 60 3.82 -15.94 2.17
CA MET A 60 4.53 -15.29 3.28
C MET A 60 4.41 -13.76 3.21
N LEU A 61 4.42 -13.19 2.02
CA LEU A 61 4.18 -11.76 1.81
C LEU A 61 2.71 -11.40 2.11
N GLU A 62 1.77 -12.19 1.58
CA GLU A 62 0.33 -12.00 1.80
C GLU A 62 -0.01 -12.05 3.29
N TYR A 63 0.56 -13.01 4.04
CA TYR A 63 0.41 -13.08 5.48
C TYR A 63 0.85 -11.78 6.16
N LYS A 64 2.04 -11.26 5.81
CA LYS A 64 2.55 -10.01 6.37
C LYS A 64 1.65 -8.81 6.07
N VAL A 65 1.08 -8.74 4.87
CA VAL A 65 0.15 -7.67 4.49
C VAL A 65 -1.10 -7.72 5.37
N VAL A 66 -1.72 -8.89 5.50
CA VAL A 66 -2.93 -9.07 6.33
C VAL A 66 -2.65 -8.73 7.80
N MET A 67 -1.52 -9.19 8.34
CA MET A 67 -1.14 -8.89 9.73
C MET A 67 -0.83 -7.40 9.93
N THR A 68 -0.22 -6.74 8.95
CA THR A 68 0.03 -5.29 9.00
C THR A 68 -1.28 -4.49 9.00
N ASP A 69 -2.26 -4.92 8.19
CA ASP A 69 -3.58 -4.30 8.18
C ASP A 69 -4.29 -4.48 9.54
N MET A 70 -4.22 -5.67 10.13
CA MET A 70 -4.79 -5.94 11.46
C MET A 70 -4.12 -5.09 12.54
N TYR A 71 -2.79 -5.05 12.55
CA TYR A 71 -1.99 -4.27 13.49
C TYR A 71 -2.30 -2.77 13.37
N THR A 72 -2.36 -2.25 12.15
CA THR A 72 -2.68 -0.83 11.90
C THR A 72 -4.10 -0.48 12.32
N LYS A 73 -5.07 -1.37 12.09
CA LYS A 73 -6.46 -1.20 12.55
C LYS A 73 -6.54 -1.12 14.07
N GLU A 74 -5.86 -2.03 14.78
CA GLU A 74 -5.77 -2.00 16.25
C GLU A 74 -5.11 -0.71 16.76
N HIS A 75 -4.07 -0.25 16.07
CA HIS A 75 -3.28 0.91 16.49
C HIS A 75 -3.85 2.24 15.97
N ARG A 76 -4.97 2.23 15.22
CA ARG A 76 -5.53 3.39 14.53
C ARG A 76 -5.77 4.58 15.47
N ALA A 77 -6.28 4.34 16.67
CA ALA A 77 -6.51 5.40 17.66
C ALA A 77 -5.20 6.02 18.16
N ARG A 78 -4.14 5.22 18.36
CA ARG A 78 -2.81 5.71 18.74
C ARG A 78 -2.18 6.54 17.62
N ILE A 79 -2.30 6.08 16.38
CA ILE A 79 -1.82 6.79 15.20
C ILE A 79 -2.55 8.13 15.08
N MET A 80 -3.88 8.15 15.19
CA MET A 80 -4.66 9.38 15.09
C MET A 80 -4.32 10.37 16.20
N ARG A 81 -4.14 9.90 17.45
CA ARG A 81 -3.70 10.75 18.56
C ARG A 81 -2.35 11.41 18.26
N ALA A 82 -1.40 10.68 17.66
CA ALA A 82 -0.11 11.25 17.29
C ALA A 82 -0.24 12.35 16.22
N VAL A 83 -1.07 12.11 15.19
CA VAL A 83 -1.37 13.11 14.15
C VAL A 83 -1.98 14.38 14.76
N VAL A 84 -2.99 14.24 15.61
CA VAL A 84 -3.64 15.38 16.28
C VAL A 84 -2.65 16.15 17.14
N ARG A 85 -1.88 15.45 17.98
CA ARG A 85 -0.88 16.09 18.86
C ARG A 85 0.14 16.91 18.07
N GLU A 86 0.70 16.36 17.00
CA GLU A 86 1.67 17.08 16.17
C GLU A 86 1.04 18.28 15.45
N ALA A 87 -0.21 18.16 15.00
CA ALA A 87 -0.95 19.27 14.43
C ALA A 87 -1.15 20.42 15.44
N GLU A 88 -1.52 20.09 16.69
CA GLU A 88 -1.67 21.07 17.79
C GLU A 88 -0.35 21.78 18.13
N LEU A 89 0.79 21.09 17.97
CA LEU A 89 2.13 21.68 18.14
C LEU A 89 2.57 22.57 16.97
N GLY A 90 1.74 22.73 15.95
CA GLY A 90 2.01 23.60 14.80
C GLY A 90 2.62 22.90 13.58
N ASN A 91 2.66 21.55 13.56
CA ASN A 91 3.09 20.82 12.36
C ASN A 91 2.01 20.87 11.27
N ALA A 92 2.15 21.84 10.36
CA ALA A 92 1.19 22.08 9.27
C ALA A 92 0.93 20.85 8.38
N SER A 93 1.94 19.99 8.17
CA SER A 93 1.79 18.76 7.40
C SER A 93 0.85 17.76 8.09
N MET A 94 0.92 17.65 9.42
CA MET A 94 0.03 16.78 10.19
C MET A 94 -1.39 17.34 10.26
N ALA A 95 -1.53 18.67 10.38
CA ALA A 95 -2.83 19.33 10.29
C ALA A 95 -3.49 19.08 8.92
N LYS A 96 -2.72 19.22 7.83
CA LYS A 96 -3.18 18.89 6.47
C LYS A 96 -3.60 17.43 6.36
N LEU A 97 -2.81 16.49 6.87
CA LEU A 97 -3.12 15.06 6.85
C LEU A 97 -4.42 14.73 7.59
N PHE A 98 -4.65 15.37 8.74
CA PHE A 98 -5.91 15.24 9.49
C PHE A 98 -7.10 15.76 8.67
N MET A 99 -6.99 16.96 8.09
CA MET A 99 -8.05 17.54 7.26
C MET A 99 -8.34 16.70 6.01
N GLN A 100 -7.31 16.12 5.38
CA GLN A 100 -7.47 15.17 4.27
C GLN A 100 -8.21 13.91 4.71
N ASN A 101 -7.86 13.35 5.88
CA ASN A 101 -8.53 12.16 6.42
C ASN A 101 -10.02 12.39 6.68
N GLN A 102 -10.41 13.62 7.01
CA GLN A 102 -11.80 14.04 7.23
C GLN A 102 -12.48 14.59 5.95
N SER A 103 -11.84 14.47 4.79
CA SER A 103 -12.34 14.98 3.50
C SER A 103 -12.67 16.48 3.49
N MET A 104 -11.94 17.27 4.27
CA MET A 104 -12.15 18.72 4.39
C MET A 104 -11.43 19.53 3.31
N LEU A 105 -10.46 18.93 2.60
CA LEU A 105 -9.70 19.63 1.57
C LEU A 105 -10.37 19.48 0.20
N VAL A 106 -10.49 20.60 -0.51
CA VAL A 106 -11.02 20.66 -1.88
C VAL A 106 -9.90 21.12 -2.80
N ASP A 107 -9.53 20.27 -3.75
CA ASP A 107 -8.59 20.62 -4.82
C ASP A 107 -9.37 21.28 -5.95
N ARG A 108 -9.20 22.59 -6.13
CA ARG A 108 -9.74 23.34 -7.27
C ARG A 108 -8.69 23.40 -8.38
N SER A 109 -9.01 22.86 -9.55
CA SER A 109 -8.23 23.06 -10.77
C SER A 109 -9.05 23.84 -11.79
N GLU A 110 -8.44 24.85 -12.41
CA GLU A 110 -9.01 25.57 -13.54
C GLU A 110 -8.49 24.91 -14.81
N ILE A 111 -9.37 24.21 -15.53
CA ILE A 111 -9.03 23.54 -16.78
C ILE A 111 -9.34 24.50 -17.91
N GLU A 112 -8.30 25.11 -18.47
CA GLU A 112 -8.42 25.91 -19.68
C GLU A 112 -8.52 24.97 -20.88
N VAL A 113 -9.75 24.65 -21.30
CA VAL A 113 -9.99 23.86 -22.52
C VAL A 113 -9.72 24.77 -23.71
N LYS A 114 -8.50 24.67 -24.26
CA LYS A 114 -8.20 25.21 -25.59
C LYS A 114 -8.94 24.37 -26.62
N SER A 115 -10.20 24.71 -26.89
CA SER A 115 -10.85 24.28 -28.10
C SER A 115 -10.13 24.94 -29.26
N GLU A 116 -9.39 24.16 -30.04
CA GLU A 116 -8.99 24.56 -31.38
C GLU A 116 -10.28 24.93 -32.11
N LYS A 117 -10.37 26.16 -32.63
CA LYS A 117 -11.52 26.54 -33.47
C LYS A 117 -11.46 25.63 -34.68
N VAL A 118 -12.30 24.60 -34.68
CA VAL A 118 -12.50 23.75 -35.84
C VAL A 118 -13.15 24.62 -36.90
N ASP A 119 -12.42 24.94 -37.96
CA ASP A 119 -13.00 25.57 -39.13
C ASP A 119 -13.91 24.54 -39.80
N GLU A 120 -15.23 24.75 -39.67
CA GLU A 120 -16.25 23.88 -40.25
C GLU A 120 -16.05 23.69 -41.75
N SER A 121 -15.46 24.67 -42.44
CA SER A 121 -15.19 24.59 -43.88
C SER A 121 -14.13 23.55 -44.24
N GLU A 122 -13.07 23.40 -43.44
CA GLU A 122 -12.03 22.39 -43.66
C GLU A 122 -12.52 20.98 -43.37
N VAL A 123 -13.36 20.83 -42.34
CA VAL A 123 -13.97 19.55 -41.98
C VAL A 123 -14.95 19.10 -43.07
N MET A 124 -15.74 20.03 -43.61
CA MET A 124 -16.66 19.75 -44.72
C MET A 124 -15.91 19.40 -46.01
N ALA A 125 -14.80 20.06 -46.31
CA ALA A 125 -13.95 19.73 -47.46
C ALA A 125 -13.33 18.32 -47.35
N LYS A 126 -12.89 17.93 -46.15
CA LYS A 126 -12.41 16.56 -45.87
C LYS A 126 -13.53 15.53 -45.99
N LEU A 127 -14.74 15.82 -45.49
CA LEU A 127 -15.90 14.94 -45.63
C LEU A 127 -16.31 14.74 -47.09
N GLN A 128 -16.26 15.79 -47.92
CA GLN A 128 -16.57 15.69 -49.34
C GLN A 128 -15.52 14.87 -50.11
N SER A 129 -14.23 15.04 -49.81
CA SER A 129 -13.17 14.26 -50.48
C SER A 129 -13.18 12.77 -50.07
N ILE A 130 -13.67 12.44 -48.87
CA ILE A 130 -13.89 11.05 -48.46
C ILE A 130 -15.13 10.46 -49.14
N LYS A 131 -16.21 11.24 -49.26
CA LYS A 131 -17.43 10.82 -49.96
C LYS A 131 -17.25 10.62 -51.47
N SER A 132 -16.32 11.34 -52.11
CA SER A 132 -16.02 11.14 -53.54
C SER A 132 -15.08 9.97 -53.82
N ARG A 133 -14.53 9.35 -52.76
CA ARG A 133 -13.60 8.22 -52.85
C ARG A 133 -14.30 6.85 -52.69
N TYR A 134 -15.60 6.85 -52.41
CA TYR A 134 -16.52 5.71 -52.43
C TYR A 134 -17.61 5.95 -53.47
#